data_AF-A0A2U8WA43-F1
#
_entry.id   AF-A0A2U8WA43-F1
#
_cell.length_a   1.000
_cell.length_b   1.000
_cell.length_c   1.000
_cell.angle_alpha   90.00
_cell.angle_beta   90.00
_cell.angle_gamma   90.00
#
_symmetry.space_group_name_H-M   'P 1'
#
loop_
_entity.id
_entity.type
_entity.pdbx_description
1 polymer ?
#
loop_
_entity_poly.entity_id
_entity_poly.type
_entity_poly.pdbx_seq_one_letter_code
_entity_poly.pdbx_strand_id
1 'polypeptide(L)'
;MPETAPDPVPDSRAGALRVSVDLNRCQAYAQCCYAAPRHFRIEGREALFYDPAPAAADREAIEQARIACPVQAIHVEVIRAEDPERSAP
;
A
#
# COMPACT_ATOMS: atom_id res chain seq x y z
N MET A 1 -23.92 8.10 32.90
CA MET A 1 -23.92 6.99 31.92
C MET A 1 -23.14 7.50 30.72
N PRO A 2 -21.92 7.02 30.42
CA PRO A 2 -21.24 7.42 29.19
C PRO A 2 -21.89 6.67 28.02
N GLU A 3 -22.41 7.42 27.06
CA GLU A 3 -22.91 6.87 25.81
C GLU A 3 -21.70 6.44 24.96
N THR A 4 -21.54 5.12 24.80
CA THR A 4 -20.64 4.54 23.81
C THR A 4 -21.08 5.03 22.43
N ALA A 5 -20.26 5.87 21.80
CA ALA A 5 -20.37 6.14 20.38
C ALA A 5 -20.23 4.80 19.64
N PRO A 6 -21.10 4.49 18.66
CA PRO A 6 -20.91 3.29 17.85
C PRO A 6 -19.57 3.39 17.12
N ASP A 7 -18.77 2.32 17.20
CA ASP A 7 -17.58 2.12 16.39
C ASP A 7 -17.88 2.46 14.91
N PRO A 8 -16.99 3.17 14.19
CA PRO A 8 -17.14 3.30 12.77
C PRO A 8 -17.03 1.90 12.16
N VAL A 9 -18.16 1.33 11.75
CA VAL A 9 -18.19 0.18 10.85
C VAL A 9 -17.27 0.52 9.68
N PRO A 10 -16.16 -0.23 9.46
CA PRO A 10 -15.31 0.03 8.33
C PRO A 10 -16.17 -0.18 7.10
N ASP A 11 -16.41 0.91 6.37
CA ASP A 11 -17.19 0.92 5.16
C ASP A 11 -16.60 -0.14 4.23
N SER A 12 -17.29 -1.27 4.09
CA SER A 12 -16.84 -2.39 3.27
C SER A 12 -16.87 -2.05 1.77
N ARG A 13 -17.23 -0.81 1.43
CA ARG A 13 -17.10 -0.20 0.09
C ARG A 13 -15.77 0.53 -0.10
N ALA A 14 -14.97 0.73 0.95
CA ALA A 14 -13.58 1.13 0.83
C ALA A 14 -12.76 -0.11 0.49
N GLY A 15 -12.56 -0.36 -0.80
CA GLY A 15 -11.71 -1.45 -1.26
C GLY A 15 -10.34 -1.39 -0.57
N ALA A 16 -9.88 -2.52 -0.03
CA ALA A 16 -8.60 -2.60 0.65
C ALA A 16 -7.48 -2.34 -0.37
N LEU A 17 -6.52 -1.48 -0.03
CA LEU A 17 -5.35 -1.27 -0.88
C LEU A 17 -4.33 -2.35 -0.60
N ARG A 18 -3.84 -2.96 -1.67
CA ARG A 18 -2.70 -3.87 -1.63
C ARG A 18 -1.56 -3.29 -2.44
N VAL A 19 -0.39 -3.26 -1.83
CA VAL A 19 0.86 -2.83 -2.46
C VAL A 19 1.78 -4.03 -2.55
N SER A 20 2.38 -4.21 -3.72
CA SER A 20 3.46 -5.18 -3.91
C SER A 20 4.60 -4.53 -4.68
N VAL A 21 5.82 -4.74 -4.21
CA VAL A 21 7.02 -4.23 -4.89
C VAL A 21 7.80 -5.40 -5.48
N ASP A 22 8.09 -5.33 -6.77
CA ASP A 22 9.02 -6.25 -7.41
C ASP A 22 10.45 -5.88 -6.99
N LEU A 23 10.96 -6.60 -5.98
CA LEU A 23 12.30 -6.39 -5.45
C LEU A 23 13.41 -6.81 -6.42
N ASN A 24 13.13 -7.60 -7.45
CA ASN A 24 14.12 -7.92 -8.49
C ASN A 24 14.32 -6.76 -9.46
N ARG A 25 13.28 -5.93 -9.66
CA ARG A 25 13.35 -4.71 -10.48
C ARG A 25 13.78 -3.48 -9.69
N CYS A 26 13.56 -3.49 -8.37
CA CYS A 26 13.90 -2.38 -7.49
C CYS A 26 15.43 -2.15 -7.47
N GLN A 27 15.86 -0.94 -7.81
CA GLN A 27 17.27 -0.53 -7.84
C GLN A 27 17.62 0.45 -6.71
N ALA A 28 16.85 0.43 -5.61
CA ALA A 28 17.08 1.26 -4.42
C ALA A 28 17.24 2.79 -4.64
N TYR A 29 16.62 3.37 -5.69
CA TYR A 29 16.64 4.82 -5.96
C TYR A 29 16.00 5.72 -4.89
N ALA A 30 15.36 5.12 -3.87
CA ALA A 30 14.71 5.80 -2.74
C ALA A 30 13.57 6.78 -3.07
N GLN A 31 13.16 6.93 -4.33
CA GLN A 31 12.13 7.91 -4.72
C GLN A 31 10.78 7.66 -4.02
N CYS A 32 10.40 6.39 -3.86
CA CYS A 32 9.21 6.03 -3.08
C CYS A 32 9.29 6.42 -1.60
N CYS A 33 10.49 6.43 -1.00
CA CYS A 33 10.69 6.84 0.39
C CYS A 33 10.51 8.35 0.57
N TYR A 34 10.80 9.16 -0.46
CA TYR A 34 10.51 10.59 -0.43
C TYR A 34 9.02 10.89 -0.66
N ALA A 35 8.38 10.16 -1.58
CA ALA A 35 6.96 10.35 -1.89
C ALA A 35 6.03 9.85 -0.76
N ALA A 36 6.37 8.74 -0.10
CA ALA A 36 5.56 8.13 0.95
C ALA A 36 6.44 7.57 2.09
N PRO A 37 7.09 8.44 2.89
CA PRO A 37 8.04 8.04 3.94
C PRO A 37 7.44 7.21 5.07
N ARG A 38 6.11 7.23 5.21
CA ARG A 38 5.38 6.42 6.20
C ARG A 38 5.23 4.96 5.78
N HIS A 39 5.24 4.69 4.47
CA HIS A 39 4.97 3.36 3.91
C HIS A 39 6.16 2.74 3.20
N PHE A 40 7.20 3.51 2.87
CA PHE A 40 8.41 3.00 2.24
C PHE A 40 9.63 3.50 2.99
N ARG A 41 10.57 2.59 3.25
CA ARG A 41 11.85 2.90 3.87
C ARG A 41 12.94 2.01 3.29
N ILE A 42 14.10 2.58 3.00
CA ILE A 42 15.30 1.79 2.74
C ILE A 42 16.08 1.70 4.05
N GLU A 43 16.45 0.48 4.44
CA GLU A 43 17.35 0.23 5.56
C GLU A 43 18.64 -0.43 5.06
N GLY A 44 19.76 -0.07 5.69
CA GLY A 44 21.08 -0.52 5.27
C GLY A 44 21.48 0.06 3.90
N ARG A 45 22.09 -0.77 3.05
CA ARG A 45 22.56 -0.32 1.72
C ARG A 45 21.42 -0.24 0.70
N GLU A 46 20.56 -1.26 0.64
CA GLU A 46 19.60 -1.43 -0.48
C GLU A 46 18.29 -2.13 -0.09
N ALA A 47 18.07 -2.49 1.18
CA ALA A 47 16.90 -3.26 1.56
C ALA A 47 15.66 -2.35 1.67
N LEU A 48 14.72 -2.46 0.73
CA LEU A 48 13.46 -1.74 0.76
C LEU A 48 12.43 -2.47 1.64
N PHE A 49 11.97 -1.78 2.66
CA PHE A 49 10.83 -2.13 3.50
C PHE A 49 9.62 -1.32 3.06
N TYR A 50 8.46 -1.98 3.00
CA TYR A 50 7.22 -1.32 2.68
C TYR A 50 6.01 -1.92 3.37
N ASP A 51 4.95 -1.13 3.49
CA ASP A 51 3.65 -1.56 3.98
C ASP A 51 2.83 -2.18 2.82
N PRO A 52 2.52 -3.49 2.85
CA PRO A 52 1.77 -4.16 1.80
C PRO A 52 0.26 -3.87 1.85
N ALA A 53 -0.26 -3.33 2.94
CA ALA A 53 -1.68 -3.10 3.14
C ALA A 53 -1.94 -1.70 3.75
N PRO A 54 -1.59 -0.61 3.02
CA PRO A 54 -1.80 0.74 3.50
C PRO A 54 -3.29 1.08 3.61
N ALA A 55 -3.63 2.01 4.50
CA ALA A 55 -5.00 2.47 4.64
C ALA A 55 -5.49 3.18 3.36
N ALA A 56 -6.80 3.11 3.09
CA ALA A 56 -7.39 3.76 1.92
C ALA A 56 -7.14 5.29 1.89
N ALA A 57 -6.94 5.91 3.05
CA ALA A 57 -6.60 7.33 3.17
C ALA A 57 -5.20 7.66 2.59
N ASP A 58 -4.27 6.71 2.59
CA ASP A 58 -2.90 6.89 2.11
C ASP A 58 -2.76 6.60 0.61
N ARG A 59 -3.87 6.29 -0.09
CA ARG A 59 -3.90 5.93 -1.52
C ARG A 59 -3.11 6.89 -2.38
N GLU A 60 -3.29 8.18 -2.16
CA GLU A 60 -2.64 9.22 -2.97
C GLU A 60 -1.12 9.17 -2.78
N ALA A 61 -0.65 9.02 -1.54
CA ALA A 61 0.79 8.91 -1.25
C ALA A 61 1.40 7.65 -1.89
N ILE A 62 0.69 6.52 -1.83
CA ILE A 62 1.10 5.27 -2.48
C ILE A 62 1.17 5.41 -4.00
N GLU A 63 0.19 6.10 -4.61
CA GLU A 63 0.16 6.36 -6.04
C GLU A 63 1.29 7.31 -6.46
N GLN A 64 1.58 8.35 -5.68
CA GLN A 64 2.75 9.21 -5.90
C GLN A 64 4.05 8.40 -5.84
N ALA A 65 4.20 7.50 -4.86
CA ALA A 65 5.35 6.62 -4.77
C ALA A 65 5.49 5.72 -6.01
N ARG A 66 4.36 5.21 -6.54
CA ARG A 66 4.33 4.42 -7.77
C ARG A 66 4.86 5.22 -8.97
N ILE A 67 4.36 6.44 -9.15
CA ILE A 67 4.76 7.33 -10.26
C ILE A 67 6.23 7.74 -10.13
N ALA A 68 6.71 7.97 -8.91
CA ALA A 68 8.09 8.35 -8.63
C ALA A 68 9.10 7.22 -8.89
N CYS A 69 8.66 5.96 -9.04
CA CYS A 69 9.55 4.83 -9.29
C CYS A 69 10.00 4.79 -10.76
N PRO A 70 11.27 5.09 -11.09
CA PRO A 70 11.73 5.19 -12.48
C PRO A 70 11.71 3.85 -13.22
N VAL A 71 11.80 2.74 -12.48
CA VAL A 71 11.77 1.37 -13.01
C VAL A 71 10.39 0.72 -12.91
N GLN A 72 9.38 1.45 -12.42
CA GLN A 72 8.00 1.02 -12.25
C GLN A 72 7.88 -0.33 -11.51
N ALA A 73 8.61 -0.49 -10.41
CA ALA A 73 8.62 -1.72 -9.61
C ALA A 73 7.44 -1.82 -8.61
N ILE A 74 6.65 -0.78 -8.44
CA ILE A 74 5.56 -0.72 -7.45
C ILE A 74 4.24 -1.02 -8.14
N HIS A 75 3.49 -1.97 -7.60
CA HIS A 75 2.16 -2.34 -8.04
C HIS A 75 1.14 -2.04 -6.93
N VAL A 76 -0.02 -1.52 -7.32
CA VAL A 76 -1.09 -1.11 -6.41
C VAL A 76 -2.40 -1.70 -6.92
N GLU A 77 -3.05 -2.49 -6.08
CA GLU A 77 -4.33 -3.14 -6.35
C GLU A 77 -5.38 -2.62 -5.38
N VAL A 78 -6.58 -2.34 -5.89
CA VAL A 78 -7.76 -2.07 -5.07
C VAL A 78 -8.55 -3.35 -4.97
N ILE A 79 -8.45 -4.03 -3.84
CA ILE A 79 -9.23 -5.23 -3.55
C ILE A 79 -10.63 -4.78 -3.19
N ARG A 80 -11.55 -4.92 -4.14
CA ARG A 80 -12.98 -4.84 -3.85
C ARG A 80 -13.38 -6.16 -3.18
N ALA A 81 -14.24 -6.11 -2.19
CA ALA A 81 -14.85 -7.31 -1.64
C ALA A 81 -15.75 -7.94 -2.72
N GLU A 82 -15.15 -8.79 -3.55
CA GLU A 82 -15.83 -9.68 -4.50
C GLU A 82 -15.45 -11.11 -4.08
N ASP A 83 -16.46 -11.97 -3.95
CA ASP A 83 -16.51 -13.30 -3.33
C ASP A 83 -15.19 -14.11 -3.25
N PRO A 84 -14.87 -14.74 -2.09
CA PRO A 84 -13.60 -15.46 -1.84
C PRO A 84 -13.36 -16.73 -2.69
N GLU A 85 -14.21 -17.07 -3.67
CA GLU A 85 -14.13 -18.30 -4.46
C GLU A 85 -13.18 -18.21 -5.68
N ARG A 86 -12.70 -17.01 -6.06
CA ARG A 86 -11.73 -16.83 -7.16
C ARG A 86 -10.28 -16.73 -6.66
N SER A 87 -9.91 -17.49 -5.63
CA SER A 87 -8.53 -17.55 -5.13
C SER A 87 -8.08 -18.99 -4.82
N ALA A 88 -8.62 -19.99 -5.52
CA ALA A 88 -8.08 -21.35 -5.51
C ALA A 88 -7.70 -21.78 -6.94
N PRO A 89 -6.51 -22.36 -7.16
CA PRO A 89 -6.11 -22.97 -8.43
C PRO A 89 -6.83 -24.30 -8.71
#